data_AF-A0A8X6TB38-F1
#
_entry.id   AF-A0A8X6TB38-F1
#
_cell.length_a   1.000
_cell.length_b   1.000
_cell.length_c   1.000
_cell.angle_alpha   90.00
_cell.angle_beta   90.00
_cell.angle_gamma   90.00
#
_symmetry.space_group_name_H-M   'P 1'
#
loop_
_entity.id
_entity.type
_entity.pdbx_description
1 polymer ?
#
loop_
_entity_poly.entity_id
_entity_poly.type
_entity_poly.pdbx_seq_one_letter_code
_entity_poly.pdbx_strand_id
1 'polypeptide(L)'
;MWYFSALIISFGYSANLLSFLIEPLKGIPIRTLCELSEAVESGKHQTFSSKIIIPFLLNSKEEHLQQLGKAIVRNHWYTEPTKINSYRYINTHTSLAIYRSLANLYFGTQDNVYISEDIFGDIPLAFAYSKHFCCINELNQIISRLSTSGLYDKFMEDDATRLSRKLHGKYSYSTFPSPVSIDDLFGTLMLMLPTPFLPMPPDTSSRELSVRSR
;
A
#
# COMPACT_ATOMS: atom_id res chain seq x y z
N MET A 1 27.93 -14.45 36.99
CA MET A 1 27.80 -13.18 36.24
C MET A 1 27.71 -13.42 34.73
N TRP A 2 28.65 -14.14 34.10
CA TRP A 2 28.63 -14.41 32.64
C TRP A 2 27.32 -14.99 32.09
N TYR A 3 26.77 -16.03 32.73
CA TYR A 3 25.52 -16.66 32.28
C TYR A 3 24.31 -15.73 32.31
N PHE A 4 24.23 -14.85 33.31
CA PHE A 4 23.16 -13.85 33.39
C PHE A 4 23.27 -12.83 32.27
N SER A 5 24.48 -12.35 31.97
CA SER A 5 24.73 -11.44 30.86
C SER A 5 24.41 -12.08 29.51
N ALA A 6 24.80 -13.34 29.30
CA ALA A 6 24.49 -14.07 28.06
C ALA A 6 22.98 -14.28 27.87
N LEU A 7 22.25 -14.55 28.95
CA LEU A 7 20.80 -14.72 28.92
C LEU A 7 20.08 -13.41 28.55
N ILE A 8 20.51 -12.28 29.13
CA ILE A 8 19.97 -10.95 28.82
C ILE A 8 20.21 -10.59 27.34
N ILE A 9 21.40 -10.85 26.81
CA ILE A 9 21.74 -10.57 25.42
C ILE A 9 20.90 -11.45 24.46
N SER A 10 20.77 -12.75 24.75
CA SER A 10 19.99 -13.68 23.92
C SER A 10 18.50 -13.32 23.89
N PHE A 11 17.92 -12.97 25.04
CA PHE A 11 16.52 -12.53 25.13
C PHE A 11 16.32 -11.18 24.43
N GLY A 12 17.21 -10.21 24.62
CA GLY A 12 17.12 -8.92 23.94
C GLY A 12 17.20 -9.04 22.42
N TYR A 13 18.11 -9.89 21.92
CA TYR A 13 18.20 -10.17 20.49
C TYR A 13 16.95 -10.83 19.94
N SER A 14 16.43 -11.86 20.64
CA SER A 14 15.22 -12.57 20.23
C SER A 14 13.99 -11.65 20.24
N ALA A 15 13.88 -10.75 21.22
CA ALA A 15 12.79 -9.78 21.32
C ALA A 15 12.84 -8.76 20.18
N ASN A 16 14.02 -8.22 19.86
CA ASN A 16 14.18 -7.28 18.75
C ASN A 16 13.90 -7.94 17.40
N LEU A 17 14.41 -9.16 17.19
CA LEU A 17 14.15 -9.93 15.98
C LEU A 17 12.64 -10.21 15.82
N LEU A 18 11.99 -10.64 16.90
CA LEU A 18 10.56 -10.90 16.91
C LEU A 18 9.76 -9.62 16.62
N SER A 19 10.18 -8.46 17.14
CA SER A 19 9.53 -7.18 16.84
C SER A 19 9.56 -6.86 15.35
N PHE A 20 10.70 -7.08 14.67
CA PHE A 20 10.81 -6.84 13.23
C PHE A 20 10.05 -7.88 12.39
N LEU A 21 9.89 -9.10 12.89
CA LEU A 21 9.11 -10.14 12.22
C LEU A 21 7.59 -9.95 12.37
N ILE A 22 7.14 -9.46 13.53
CA ILE A 22 5.72 -9.23 13.80
C ILE A 22 5.21 -8.01 13.02
N GLU A 23 6.02 -6.96 12.92
CA GLU A 23 5.65 -5.75 12.20
C GLU A 23 6.53 -5.64 10.94
N PRO A 24 6.07 -6.14 9.78
CA PRO A 24 6.81 -5.97 8.54
C PRO A 24 7.01 -4.48 8.31
N LEU A 25 8.24 -4.06 7.97
CA LEU A 25 8.57 -2.67 7.70
C LEU A 25 7.68 -2.17 6.54
N LYS A 26 6.55 -1.55 6.88
CA LYS A 26 5.68 -0.91 5.90
C LYS A 26 6.41 0.36 5.45
N GLY A 27 6.72 0.44 4.16
CA GLY A 27 7.26 1.65 3.57
C GLY A 27 6.37 2.86 3.90
N ILE A 28 6.97 4.04 4.02
CA ILE A 28 6.23 5.26 4.32
C ILE A 28 5.20 5.45 3.19
N PRO A 29 3.89 5.41 3.49
CA PRO A 29 2.88 5.60 2.46
C PRO A 29 2.95 7.03 1.93
N ILE A 30 2.72 7.21 0.64
CA ILE A 30 2.57 8.53 0.03
C ILE A 30 1.39 9.23 0.71
N ARG A 31 1.65 10.36 1.37
CA ARG A 31 0.62 11.04 2.17
C ARG A 31 -0.04 12.17 1.41
N THR A 32 0.70 12.84 0.53
CA THR A 32 0.25 14.04 -0.15
C THR A 32 0.13 13.87 -1.66
N LEU A 33 -0.70 14.70 -2.28
CA LEU A 33 -0.84 14.71 -3.75
C LEU A 33 0.44 15.20 -4.45
N CYS A 34 1.21 16.07 -3.80
CA CYS A 34 2.52 16.51 -4.28
C CYS A 34 3.51 15.35 -4.34
N GLU A 35 3.67 14.60 -3.24
CA GLU A 35 4.51 13.39 -3.21
C GLU A 35 4.05 12.37 -4.25
N LEU A 36 2.74 12.24 -4.46
CA LEU A 36 2.19 11.35 -5.48
C LEU A 36 2.61 11.78 -6.89
N SER A 37 2.52 13.06 -7.20
CA SER A 37 2.90 13.58 -8.52
C SER A 37 4.39 13.35 -8.81
N GLU A 38 5.27 13.56 -7.83
CA GLU A 38 6.71 13.32 -7.95
C GLU A 38 7.02 11.81 -8.09
N ALA A 39 6.32 10.97 -7.34
CA ALA A 39 6.46 9.52 -7.42
C ALA A 39 6.00 8.95 -8.78
N VAL A 40 5.00 9.58 -9.40
CA VAL A 40 4.52 9.22 -10.74
C VAL A 40 5.46 9.73 -11.83
N GLU A 41 5.97 10.95 -11.70
CA GLU A 41 6.93 11.53 -12.65
C GLU A 41 8.24 10.74 -12.67
N SER A 42 8.73 10.35 -11.50
CA SER A 42 9.90 9.48 -11.37
C SER A 42 9.67 8.03 -11.83
N GLY A 43 8.44 7.68 -12.22
CA GLY A 43 8.07 6.34 -12.70
C GLY A 43 8.04 5.26 -11.62
N LYS A 44 8.15 5.65 -10.34
CA LYS A 44 8.16 4.72 -9.19
C LYS A 44 6.76 4.21 -8.87
N HIS A 45 5.74 5.02 -9.14
CA HIS A 45 4.34 4.70 -8.85
C HIS A 45 3.45 4.88 -10.08
N GLN A 46 2.42 4.03 -10.17
CA GLN A 46 1.36 4.14 -11.17
C GLN A 46 0.09 4.67 -10.51
N THR A 47 -0.59 5.61 -11.16
CA THR A 47 -1.84 6.17 -10.65
C THR A 47 -2.98 5.86 -11.58
N PHE A 48 -3.98 5.14 -11.07
CA PHE A 48 -5.19 4.82 -11.83
C PHE A 48 -6.32 5.77 -11.47
N SER A 49 -7.03 6.29 -12.48
CA SER A 49 -8.17 7.18 -12.27
C SER A 49 -9.34 6.88 -13.20
N SER A 50 -10.53 7.32 -12.80
CA SER A 50 -11.71 7.29 -13.66
C SER A 50 -11.62 8.36 -14.74
N LYS A 51 -12.09 8.05 -15.95
CA LYS A 51 -12.15 9.02 -17.07
C LYS A 51 -12.92 10.30 -16.74
N ILE A 52 -13.86 10.23 -15.80
CA ILE A 52 -14.70 11.37 -15.38
C ILE A 52 -13.85 12.45 -14.66
N ILE A 53 -12.79 12.03 -13.95
CA ILE A 53 -11.96 12.92 -13.11
C ILE A 53 -10.85 13.58 -13.95
N ILE A 54 -10.50 13.02 -15.11
CA ILE A 54 -9.38 13.50 -15.94
C ILE A 54 -9.55 14.95 -16.41
N PRO A 55 -10.71 15.39 -16.94
CA PRO A 55 -10.89 16.78 -17.34
C PRO A 55 -10.72 17.74 -16.16
N PHE A 56 -11.06 17.30 -14.93
CA PHE A 56 -10.86 18.10 -13.73
C PHE A 56 -9.37 18.23 -13.38
N LEU A 57 -8.60 17.14 -13.47
CA LEU A 57 -7.14 17.17 -13.24
C LEU A 57 -6.41 18.03 -14.28
N LEU A 58 -6.79 17.92 -15.56
CA LEU A 58 -6.16 18.67 -16.64
C LEU A 58 -6.44 20.18 -16.59
N ASN A 59 -7.61 20.57 -16.07
CA ASN A 59 -8.01 21.98 -15.95
C ASN A 59 -7.72 22.57 -14.57
N SER A 60 -7.06 21.83 -13.66
CA SER A 60 -6.71 22.33 -12.34
C SER A 60 -5.72 23.50 -12.44
N LYS A 61 -5.75 24.42 -11.47
CA LYS A 61 -4.77 25.52 -11.39
C LYS A 61 -3.40 25.05 -10.91
N GLU A 62 -3.34 23.90 -10.26
CA GLU A 62 -2.14 23.35 -9.68
C GLU A 62 -1.37 22.51 -10.70
N GLU A 63 -0.09 22.84 -10.88
CA GLU A 63 0.76 22.22 -11.89
C GLU A 63 0.92 20.71 -11.66
N HIS A 64 1.12 20.29 -10.41
CA HIS A 64 1.29 18.89 -10.04
C HIS A 64 0.07 18.02 -10.39
N LEU A 65 -1.15 18.57 -10.27
CA LEU A 65 -2.39 17.90 -10.67
C LEU A 65 -2.54 17.80 -12.19
N GLN A 66 -2.14 18.84 -12.93
CA GLN A 66 -2.13 18.79 -14.39
C GLN A 66 -1.12 17.75 -14.90
N GLN A 67 0.07 17.71 -14.30
CA GLN A 67 1.11 16.72 -14.63
C GLN A 67 0.61 15.30 -14.37
N LEU A 68 -0.05 15.07 -13.23
CA LEU A 68 -0.69 13.79 -12.90
C LEU A 68 -1.75 13.40 -13.94
N GLY A 69 -2.64 14.34 -14.29
CA GLY A 69 -3.66 14.13 -15.33
C GLY A 69 -3.05 13.77 -16.69
N LYS A 70 -1.98 14.46 -17.10
CA LYS A 70 -1.24 14.16 -18.34
C LYS A 70 -0.60 12.78 -18.30
N ALA A 71 0.00 12.38 -17.18
CA ALA A 71 0.62 11.07 -17.01
C ALA A 71 -0.41 9.94 -17.13
N ILE A 72 -1.58 10.09 -16.50
CA ILE A 72 -2.69 9.13 -16.57
C ILE A 72 -3.17 8.96 -18.01
N VAL A 73 -3.33 10.07 -18.74
CA VAL A 73 -3.77 10.05 -20.16
C VAL A 73 -2.70 9.40 -21.04
N ARG A 74 -1.44 9.78 -20.89
CA ARG A 74 -0.32 9.28 -21.68
C ARG A 74 -0.14 7.76 -21.54
N ASN A 75 -0.31 7.24 -20.33
CA ASN A 75 -0.09 5.83 -20.02
C ASN A 75 -1.37 4.99 -20.02
N HIS A 76 -2.53 5.59 -20.34
CA HIS A 76 -3.84 4.94 -20.35
C HIS A 76 -4.20 4.22 -19.03
N TRP A 77 -3.85 4.81 -17.88
CA TRP A 77 -4.14 4.27 -16.55
C TRP A 77 -5.58 4.54 -16.11
N TYR A 78 -6.52 3.96 -16.84
CA TYR A 78 -7.95 4.09 -16.55
C TYR A 78 -8.45 2.96 -15.65
N THR A 79 -9.29 3.31 -14.68
CA THR A 79 -9.98 2.35 -13.84
C THR A 79 -11.25 1.84 -14.50
N GLU A 80 -11.49 0.53 -14.40
CA GLU A 80 -12.81 -0.05 -14.67
C GLU A 80 -13.64 -0.04 -13.39
N PRO A 81 -14.83 0.61 -13.36
CA PRO A 81 -15.65 0.73 -12.15
C PRO A 81 -16.00 -0.62 -11.50
N THR A 82 -16.11 -1.67 -12.32
CA THR A 82 -16.48 -3.02 -11.88
C THR A 82 -15.32 -3.82 -11.28
N LYS A 83 -14.07 -3.36 -11.39
CA LYS A 83 -12.87 -4.09 -10.94
C LYS A 83 -12.02 -3.32 -9.92
N ILE A 84 -12.56 -2.27 -9.31
CA ILE A 84 -11.84 -1.39 -8.37
C ILE A 84 -11.16 -2.17 -7.24
N ASN A 85 -11.76 -3.24 -6.73
CA ASN A 85 -11.20 -4.07 -5.65
C ASN A 85 -10.31 -5.24 -6.16
N SER A 86 -9.76 -5.15 -7.36
CA SER A 86 -8.82 -6.15 -7.88
C SER A 86 -7.43 -5.90 -7.31
N TYR A 87 -6.67 -6.97 -7.05
CA TYR A 87 -5.23 -6.95 -6.73
C TYR A 87 -4.39 -6.10 -7.71
N ARG A 88 -4.93 -5.83 -8.91
CA ARG A 88 -4.31 -4.96 -9.92
C ARG A 88 -4.19 -3.49 -9.47
N TYR A 89 -5.09 -3.02 -8.60
CA TYR A 89 -5.13 -1.63 -8.13
C TYR A 89 -4.65 -1.47 -6.68
N ILE A 90 -4.47 -2.58 -5.97
CA ILE A 90 -4.05 -2.62 -4.56
C ILE A 90 -2.67 -3.27 -4.51
N ASN A 91 -1.65 -2.53 -4.94
CA ASN A 91 -0.25 -2.95 -4.88
C ASN A 91 0.60 -1.82 -4.28
N THR A 92 1.78 -2.17 -3.77
CA THR A 92 2.71 -1.25 -3.09
C THR A 92 3.18 -0.08 -3.94
N HIS A 93 3.12 -0.21 -5.27
CA HIS A 93 3.55 0.81 -6.23
C HIS A 93 2.39 1.39 -7.06
N THR A 94 1.15 1.19 -6.61
CA THR A 94 -0.04 1.68 -7.31
C THR A 94 -0.86 2.57 -6.39
N SER A 95 -1.35 3.67 -6.93
CA SER A 95 -2.32 4.53 -6.27
C SER A 95 -3.61 4.58 -7.08
N LEU A 96 -4.71 4.88 -6.38
CA LEU A 96 -6.05 4.90 -6.95
C LEU A 96 -6.72 6.24 -6.64
N ALA A 97 -7.01 7.01 -7.69
CA ALA A 97 -7.74 8.28 -7.59
C ALA A 97 -9.24 8.02 -7.78
N ILE A 98 -9.97 7.97 -6.67
CA ILE A 98 -11.42 7.74 -6.59
C ILE A 98 -12.08 8.68 -5.58
N TYR A 99 -13.42 8.74 -5.62
CA TYR A 99 -14.21 9.51 -4.65
C TYR A 99 -14.03 8.96 -3.22
N ARG A 100 -13.93 9.85 -2.23
CA ARG A 100 -13.76 9.49 -0.82
C ARG A 100 -14.84 8.53 -0.32
N SER A 101 -16.09 8.75 -0.69
CA SER A 101 -17.20 7.85 -0.32
C SER A 101 -17.01 6.43 -0.88
N LEU A 102 -16.51 6.30 -2.11
CA LEU A 102 -16.20 4.99 -2.69
C LEU A 102 -14.94 4.38 -2.05
N ALA A 103 -13.92 5.19 -1.75
CA ALA A 103 -12.72 4.71 -1.08
C ALA A 103 -13.06 4.12 0.29
N ASN A 104 -13.87 4.82 1.08
CA ASN A 104 -14.35 4.34 2.37
C ASN A 104 -15.23 3.09 2.22
N LEU A 105 -16.10 3.04 1.21
CA LEU A 105 -16.96 1.89 0.95
C LEU A 105 -16.15 0.61 0.67
N TYR A 106 -15.13 0.69 -0.19
CA TYR A 106 -14.34 -0.49 -0.61
C TYR A 106 -13.15 -0.81 0.31
N PHE A 107 -12.50 0.21 0.85
CA PHE A 107 -11.20 0.11 1.55
C PHE A 107 -11.22 0.65 2.97
N GLY A 108 -12.31 1.27 3.44
CA GLY A 108 -12.36 1.88 4.78
C GLY A 108 -12.17 0.90 5.94
N THR A 109 -12.31 -0.40 5.69
CA THR A 109 -12.07 -1.47 6.68
C THR A 109 -10.80 -2.29 6.39
N GLN A 110 -9.92 -1.83 5.50
CA GLN A 110 -8.71 -2.54 5.09
C GLN A 110 -7.45 -1.88 5.67
N ASP A 111 -6.68 -2.61 6.48
CA ASP A 111 -5.47 -2.10 7.15
C ASP A 111 -4.21 -2.03 6.27
N ASN A 112 -4.32 -2.49 5.02
CA ASN A 112 -3.24 -2.51 4.03
C ASN A 112 -3.34 -1.37 3.00
N VAL A 113 -4.36 -0.52 3.10
CA VAL A 113 -4.56 0.63 2.20
C VAL A 113 -4.53 1.92 3.01
N TYR A 114 -3.77 2.90 2.54
CA TYR A 114 -3.78 4.24 3.11
C TYR A 114 -4.63 5.17 2.24
N ILE A 115 -5.64 5.78 2.84
CA ILE A 115 -6.46 6.81 2.19
C ILE A 115 -5.85 8.16 2.56
N SER A 116 -5.33 8.89 1.57
CA SER A 116 -4.82 10.25 1.77
C SER A 116 -5.94 11.20 2.20
N GLU A 117 -5.61 12.15 3.08
CA GLU A 117 -6.53 13.22 3.50
C GLU A 117 -6.65 14.33 2.45
N ASP A 118 -5.69 14.43 1.53
CA ASP A 118 -5.71 15.43 0.47
C ASP A 118 -6.76 15.06 -0.58
N ILE A 119 -7.56 16.04 -0.98
CA ILE A 119 -8.60 15.88 -2.00
C ILE A 119 -8.23 16.64 -3.27
N PHE A 120 -8.48 16.03 -4.42
CA PHE A 120 -8.36 16.71 -5.71
C PHE A 120 -9.35 17.86 -5.84
N GLY A 121 -10.56 17.68 -5.29
CA GLY A 121 -11.62 18.69 -5.26
C GLY A 121 -12.98 18.05 -5.00
N ASP A 122 -13.96 18.91 -4.70
CA ASP A 122 -15.33 18.49 -4.44
C ASP A 122 -16.15 18.45 -5.72
N ILE A 123 -16.69 17.26 -6.02
CA ILE A 123 -17.61 17.06 -7.14
C ILE A 123 -18.97 16.66 -6.53
N PRO A 124 -19.99 17.54 -6.57
CA PRO A 124 -21.29 17.22 -6.03
C PRO A 124 -21.95 16.12 -6.85
N LEU A 125 -22.54 15.14 -6.16
CA LEU A 125 -23.39 14.14 -6.78
C LEU A 125 -24.77 14.76 -7.07
N ALA A 126 -25.24 14.64 -8.31
CA ALA A 126 -26.52 15.20 -8.74
C ALA A 126 -27.32 14.17 -9.54
N PHE A 127 -28.64 14.26 -9.43
CA PHE A 127 -29.56 13.48 -10.27
C PHE A 127 -29.75 14.18 -11.61
N ALA A 128 -29.38 13.48 -12.68
CA ALA A 128 -29.70 13.94 -14.04
C ALA A 128 -31.15 13.61 -14.36
N TYR A 129 -31.89 14.58 -14.91
CA TYR A 129 -33.27 14.41 -15.33
C TYR A 129 -33.51 15.03 -16.72
N SER A 130 -34.56 14.59 -17.40
CA SER A 130 -34.96 15.13 -18.71
C SER A 130 -35.45 16.58 -18.58
N LYS A 131 -35.22 17.40 -19.60
CA LYS A 131 -35.71 18.80 -19.64
C LYS A 131 -37.22 18.92 -19.42
N HIS A 132 -37.98 17.87 -19.72
CA HIS A 132 -39.44 17.82 -19.56
C HIS A 132 -39.90 17.10 -18.29
N PHE A 133 -39.02 16.92 -17.30
CA PHE A 133 -39.40 16.30 -16.04
C PHE A 133 -40.32 17.22 -15.22
N CYS A 134 -41.54 16.77 -14.97
CA CYS A 134 -42.60 17.59 -14.39
C CYS A 134 -42.45 17.84 -12.87
N CYS A 135 -41.73 16.98 -12.13
CA CYS A 135 -41.77 16.97 -10.67
C CYS A 135 -40.41 17.25 -10.01
N ILE A 136 -39.61 18.17 -10.57
CA ILE A 136 -38.28 18.52 -10.01
C ILE A 136 -38.40 18.99 -8.56
N ASN A 137 -39.44 19.77 -8.24
CA ASN A 137 -39.63 20.32 -6.90
C ASN A 137 -39.93 19.24 -5.86
N GLU A 138 -40.76 18.24 -6.22
CA GLU A 138 -41.04 17.11 -5.34
C GLU A 138 -39.79 16.25 -5.13
N LEU A 139 -39.02 16.00 -6.21
CA LEU A 139 -37.76 15.27 -6.11
C LEU A 139 -36.78 15.97 -5.15
N ASN A 140 -36.59 17.28 -5.30
CA ASN A 140 -35.73 18.06 -4.42
C ASN A 140 -36.22 18.04 -2.96
N GLN A 141 -37.53 18.04 -2.74
CA GLN A 141 -38.10 17.94 -1.40
C GLN A 141 -37.88 16.56 -0.78
N ILE A 142 -37.95 15.49 -1.56
CA ILE A 142 -37.64 14.13 -1.10
C ILE A 142 -36.15 14.03 -0.76
N ILE A 143 -35.27 14.51 -1.64
CA ILE A 143 -33.81 14.47 -1.43
C ILE A 143 -33.44 15.26 -0.17
N SER A 144 -34.00 16.45 0.02
CA SER A 144 -33.71 17.26 1.21
C SER A 144 -34.19 16.57 2.49
N ARG A 145 -35.40 16.00 2.51
CA ARG A 145 -35.91 15.24 3.66
C ARG A 145 -35.04 14.02 3.99
N LEU A 146 -34.57 13.30 2.97
CA LEU A 146 -33.68 12.14 3.15
C LEU A 146 -32.34 12.53 3.75
N SER A 147 -31.79 13.66 3.31
CA SER A 147 -30.54 14.20 3.86
C SER A 147 -30.72 14.73 5.28
N THR A 148 -31.76 15.53 5.55
CA THR A 148 -31.99 16.12 6.87
C THR A 148 -32.39 15.10 7.95
N SER A 149 -32.96 13.96 7.55
CA SER A 149 -33.29 12.88 8.48
C SER A 149 -32.10 11.99 8.84
N GLY A 150 -30.93 12.19 8.21
CA GLY A 150 -29.76 11.32 8.35
C GLY A 150 -29.97 9.93 7.73
N LEU A 151 -31.08 9.70 7.02
CA LEU A 151 -31.39 8.40 6.42
C LEU A 151 -30.38 8.05 5.32
N TYR A 152 -29.90 9.07 4.59
CA TYR A 152 -28.84 8.91 3.61
C TYR A 152 -27.54 8.37 4.24
N ASP A 153 -27.10 8.97 5.34
CA ASP A 153 -25.85 8.57 6.02
C ASP A 153 -25.95 7.14 6.56
N LYS A 154 -27.09 6.81 7.18
CA LYS A 154 -27.37 5.44 7.65
C LYS A 154 -27.35 4.43 6.51
N PHE A 155 -27.95 4.76 5.37
CA PHE A 155 -27.95 3.85 4.21
C PHE A 155 -26.53 3.60 3.70
N MET A 156 -25.69 4.64 3.63
CA MET A 156 -24.30 4.51 3.21
C MET A 156 -23.47 3.68 4.19
N GLU A 157 -23.68 3.84 5.49
CA GLU A 157 -23.02 3.04 6.53
C GLU A 157 -23.44 1.56 6.48
N ASP A 158 -24.75 1.29 6.35
CA ASP A 158 -25.28 -0.08 6.22
C ASP A 158 -24.72 -0.79 4.96
N ASP A 159 -24.62 -0.08 3.83
CA ASP A 159 -24.03 -0.65 2.62
C ASP A 159 -22.52 -0.85 2.75
N ALA A 160 -21.79 0.07 3.39
CA ALA A 160 -20.36 -0.08 3.68
C ALA A 160 -20.09 -1.30 4.56
N THR A 161 -20.83 -1.45 5.66
CA THR A 161 -20.69 -2.60 6.57
C THR A 161 -21.10 -3.92 5.91
N ARG A 162 -22.10 -3.89 5.02
CA ARG A 162 -22.50 -5.08 4.25
C ARG A 162 -21.43 -5.45 3.23
N LEU A 163 -20.84 -4.48 2.55
CA LEU A 163 -19.78 -4.72 1.58
C LEU A 163 -18.52 -5.22 2.27
N SER A 164 -18.10 -4.58 3.37
CA SER A 164 -16.94 -5.01 4.15
C SER A 164 -17.10 -6.44 4.65
N ARG A 165 -18.30 -6.85 5.10
CA ARG A 165 -18.59 -8.24 5.48
C ARG A 165 -18.46 -9.22 4.30
N LYS A 166 -18.93 -8.84 3.11
CA LYS A 166 -18.78 -9.65 1.88
C LYS A 166 -17.32 -9.76 1.45
N LEU A 167 -16.54 -8.69 1.64
CA LEU A 167 -15.11 -8.66 1.35
C LEU A 167 -14.34 -9.48 2.37
N HIS A 168 -14.58 -9.33 3.68
CA HIS A 168 -13.99 -10.16 4.73
C HIS A 168 -14.35 -11.65 4.59
N GLY A 169 -15.57 -11.96 4.14
CA GLY A 169 -15.96 -13.36 3.88
C GLY A 169 -15.24 -13.99 2.68
N LYS A 170 -14.69 -13.18 1.77
CA LYS A 170 -13.88 -13.63 0.61
C LYS A 170 -12.37 -13.50 0.84
N TYR A 171 -11.98 -12.49 1.60
CA TYR A 171 -10.64 -12.20 2.09
C TYR A 171 -10.64 -12.43 3.59
N SER A 172 -10.83 -13.68 4.00
CA SER A 172 -10.41 -14.08 5.34
C SER A 172 -8.88 -14.05 5.30
N TYR A 173 -8.30 -12.87 5.46
CA TYR A 173 -6.92 -12.78 5.91
C TYR A 173 -6.97 -13.35 7.30
N SER A 174 -6.53 -14.59 7.39
CA SER A 174 -6.35 -15.28 8.64
C SER A 174 -5.57 -14.32 9.55
N THR A 175 -6.13 -13.98 10.71
CA THR A 175 -5.50 -13.16 11.76
C THR A 175 -4.34 -13.91 12.41
N PHE A 176 -3.57 -14.64 11.61
CA PHE A 176 -2.27 -15.13 11.97
C PHE A 176 -1.29 -14.08 11.48
N PRO A 177 -0.36 -13.60 12.34
CA PRO A 177 0.81 -12.89 11.84
C PRO A 177 1.41 -13.73 10.70
N SER A 178 1.77 -13.09 9.60
CA SER A 178 2.29 -13.73 8.40
C SER A 178 3.23 -14.87 8.79
N PRO A 179 3.03 -16.11 8.31
CA PRO A 179 3.97 -17.19 8.59
C PRO A 179 5.34 -16.74 8.10
N VAL A 180 6.32 -16.76 9.00
CA VAL A 180 7.72 -16.39 8.73
C VAL A 180 8.15 -17.10 7.45
N SER A 181 8.50 -16.34 6.40
CA SER A 181 8.94 -16.93 5.14
C SER A 181 10.30 -17.59 5.37
N ILE A 182 10.54 -18.73 4.72
CA ILE A 182 11.84 -19.41 4.77
C ILE A 182 12.95 -18.50 4.23
N ASP A 183 12.60 -17.50 3.41
CA ASP A 183 13.51 -16.45 2.94
C ASP A 183 14.14 -15.64 4.09
N ASP A 184 13.39 -15.37 5.16
CA ASP A 184 13.90 -14.67 6.36
C ASP A 184 14.83 -15.57 7.18
N LEU A 185 14.68 -16.89 7.06
CA LEU A 185 15.51 -17.90 7.73
C LEU A 185 16.75 -18.30 6.90
N PHE A 186 16.81 -17.90 5.63
CA PHE A 186 17.86 -18.29 4.70
C PHE A 186 19.24 -17.80 5.14
N GLY A 187 19.33 -16.60 5.72
CA GLY A 187 20.57 -16.05 6.27
C GLY A 187 21.14 -16.90 7.42
N THR A 188 20.27 -17.42 8.30
CA THR A 188 20.65 -18.29 9.42
C THR A 188 21.03 -19.69 8.92
N LEU A 189 20.31 -20.21 7.92
CA LEU A 189 20.62 -21.48 7.25
C LEU A 189 21.97 -21.43 6.52
N MET A 190 22.32 -20.29 5.91
CA MET A 190 23.63 -20.07 5.29
C MET A 190 24.77 -19.99 6.30
N LEU A 191 24.55 -19.40 7.47
CA LEU A 191 25.51 -19.36 8.57
C LEU A 191 25.75 -20.74 9.22
N MET A 192 24.75 -21.62 9.12
CA MET A 192 24.83 -23.00 9.63
C MET A 192 25.58 -23.94 8.68
N LEU A 193 25.83 -23.53 7.42
CA LEU A 193 26.72 -24.28 6.53
C LEU A 193 28.15 -24.12 7.04
N PRO A 194 28.84 -25.21 7.43
CA PRO A 194 30.22 -25.12 7.86
C PRO A 194 31.03 -24.57 6.70
N THR A 195 31.62 -23.39 6.89
CA THR A 195 32.64 -22.86 5.98
C THR A 195 33.71 -23.94 5.84
N PRO A 196 33.96 -24.47 4.63
CA PRO A 196 35.05 -25.41 4.46
C PRO A 196 36.35 -24.62 4.66
N PHE A 197 36.94 -24.81 5.84
CA PHE A 197 38.37 -24.92 6.02
C PHE A 197 39.19 -23.84 5.31
N LEU A 198 39.36 -22.68 5.95
CA LEU A 198 40.44 -21.74 5.63
C LEU A 198 41.77 -22.47 5.93
N PRO A 199 42.62 -22.81 4.94
CA PRO A 199 43.92 -23.37 5.25
C PRO A 199 44.84 -22.23 5.70
N MET A 200 45.40 -22.36 6.91
CA MET A 200 46.52 -21.53 7.34
C MET A 200 47.73 -21.75 6.41
N PRO A 201 48.48 -20.71 6.03
CA PRO A 201 49.70 -20.87 5.26
C PRO A 201 50.81 -21.49 6.14
N PRO A 202 51.63 -22.40 5.61
CA PRO A 202 52.74 -22.99 6.37
C PRO A 202 53.91 -21.99 6.53
N ASP A 203 54.44 -21.94 7.75
CA ASP A 203 55.69 -21.27 8.09
C ASP A 203 56.85 -21.74 7.21
N THR A 204 57.35 -20.86 6.35
CA THR A 204 58.67 -21.00 5.71
C THR A 204 59.73 -20.42 6.63
N SER A 205 60.25 -21.25 7.52
CA SER A 205 61.51 -21.00 8.23
C SER A 205 62.29 -22.31 8.32
N SER A 206 63.52 -22.25 7.81
CA SER A 206 64.64 -23.14 8.15
C SER A 206 64.67 -24.52 7.48
N ARG A 207 65.34 -24.60 6.31
CA ARG A 207 66.41 -25.57 5.99
C ARG A 207 66.91 -25.40 4.55
N GLU A 208 67.69 -24.35 4.32
CA GLU A 208 68.76 -24.38 3.33
C GLU A 208 70.07 -24.11 4.06
N LEU A 209 70.84 -25.17 4.28
CA LEU A 209 72.29 -25.20 4.55
C LEU A 209 72.69 -26.66 4.81
N SER A 210 73.13 -27.36 3.77
CA SER A 210 74.52 -27.84 3.63
C SER A 210 74.57 -28.87 2.49
N VAL A 211 75.25 -28.54 1.39
CA VAL A 211 76.61 -29.02 1.06
C VAL A 211 76.60 -30.38 0.34
N ARG A 212 76.86 -30.38 -0.98
CA ARG A 212 78.12 -30.83 -1.61
C ARG A 212 77.93 -31.33 -3.06
N SER A 213 78.47 -30.60 -4.04
CA SER A 213 79.37 -31.15 -5.09
C SER A 213 79.80 -30.08 -6.10
N ARG A 214 80.82 -29.31 -5.75
CA ARG A 214 82.14 -29.27 -6.41
C ARG A 214 83.10 -28.44 -5.58
#